data_AF-A0A932ERL4-F1
#
_entry.id   AF-A0A932ERL4-F1
#
_cell.length_a   1.000
_cell.length_b   1.000
_cell.length_c   1.000
_cell.angle_alpha   90.00
_cell.angle_beta   90.00
_cell.angle_gamma   90.00
#
_symmetry.space_group_name_H-M   'P 1'
#
loop_
_entity.id
_entity.type
_entity.pdbx_description
1 polymer ?
#
loop_
_entity_poly.entity_id
_entity_poly.type
_entity_poly.pdbx_seq_one_letter_code
_entity_poly.pdbx_strand_id
1 'polypeptide(L)' 'MKLGVPELLIIFGIALLIFGAGKLPQLGKGLGEGIRNFKSSVKDGESGGSSSKKE' A
#
# COMPACT_ATOMS: atom_id res chain seq x y z
N MET A 1 17.68 -18.55 13.26
CA MET A 1 18.22 -17.22 12.89
C MET A 1 17.05 -16.35 12.50
N LYS A 2 16.79 -15.26 13.24
CA LYS A 2 15.65 -14.38 12.98
C LYS A 2 16.10 -13.35 11.95
N LEU A 3 15.35 -13.21 10.86
CA LEU A 3 15.51 -12.08 9.95
C LEU A 3 15.20 -10.82 10.74
N GLY A 4 16.25 -10.09 11.12
CA GLY A 4 16.11 -8.82 11.79
C GLY A 4 15.78 -7.72 10.79
N VAL A 5 15.42 -6.56 11.33
CA VAL A 5 15.30 -5.32 10.56
C VAL A 5 16.57 -5.02 9.74
N PRO A 6 17.81 -5.27 10.23
CA PRO A 6 19.03 -5.04 9.44
C PRO A 6 19.12 -5.90 8.19
N GLU A 7 18.86 -7.20 8.29
CA GLU A 7 18.90 -8.13 7.16
C GLU A 7 17.83 -7.79 6.12
N LEU A 8 16.63 -7.42 6.58
CA LEU A 8 15.55 -6.99 5.70
C LEU A 8 15.91 -5.71 4.93
N LEU A 9 16.58 -4.75 5.58
CA LEU A 9 17.05 -3.53 4.93
C LEU A 9 18.11 -3.81 3.85
N ILE A 10 19.02 -4.75 4.09
CA ILE A 10 20.03 -5.15 3.09
C ILE A 10 19.35 -5.79 1.88
N ILE A 11 18.42 -6.73 2.10
CA ILE A 11 17.66 -7.37 1.02
C ILE A 11 16.84 -6.33 0.25
N PHE A 12 16.19 -5.42 0.95
CA PHE A 12 15.44 -4.33 0.36
C PHE A 12 16.33 -3.40 -0.47
N GLY A 13 17.53 -3.06 0.02
CA GLY A 13 18.52 -2.28 -0.72
C GLY A 13 18.95 -2.95 -2.03
N ILE A 14 19.17 -4.26 -2.03
CA ILE A 14 19.49 -5.03 -3.24
C ILE A 14 18.28 -5.05 -4.19
N ALA A 15 17.07 -5.25 -3.67
CA ALA A 15 15.85 -5.19 -4.45
C ALA A 15 15.67 -3.80 -5.09
N LEU A 16 15.96 -2.72 -4.36
CA LEU A 16 15.94 -1.35 -4.87
C LEU A 16 16.97 -1.10 -5.97
N LEU A 17 18.13 -1.78 -5.94
CA LEU A 17 19.13 -1.72 -7.00
C LEU A 17 18.64 -2.38 -8.30
N ILE A 18 17.95 -3.52 -8.18
CA ILE A 18 17.41 -4.26 -9.34
C ILE A 18 16.16 -3.59 -9.91
N PHE A 19 15.22 -3.23 -9.04
CA PHE A 19 13.95 -2.62 -9.45
C PHE A 19 14.07 -1.10 -9.67
N GLY A 20 15.04 -0.44 -9.04
CA GLY A 20 15.19 1.01 -9.02
C GLY A 20 14.35 1.69 -7.94
N ALA A 21 14.91 2.73 -7.29
CA ALA A 21 14.25 3.49 -6.23
C ALA A 21 12.92 4.14 -6.65
N GLY A 22 12.72 4.39 -7.95
CA GLY A 22 11.49 4.96 -8.48
C GLY A 22 10.33 3.97 -8.67
N LYS A 23 10.60 2.65 -8.76
CA LYS A 23 9.54 1.66 -9.01
C LYS A 23 8.72 1.35 -7.76
N LEU A 24 9.33 1.39 -6.57
CA LEU A 24 8.60 1.18 -5.32
C LEU A 24 7.49 2.20 -5.05
N PRO A 25 7.71 3.52 -5.15
CA PRO A 25 6.62 4.48 -4.97
C PRO A 25 5.55 4.36 -6.06
N GLN A 26 5.92 3.96 -7.28
CA GLN A 26 4.95 3.72 -8.35
C GLN A 26 4.05 2.51 -8.06
N LEU A 27 4.64 1.39 -7.60
CA LEU A 27 3.90 0.20 -7.16
C LEU A 27 3.06 0.49 -5.91
N GLY A 28 3.62 1.24 -4.95
CA GLY A 28 2.93 1.62 -3.73
C GLY A 28 1.73 2.54 -3.97
N LYS A 29 1.80 3.46 -4.94
CA LYS A 29 0.66 4.29 -5.35
C LYS A 29 -0.47 3.44 -5.92
N GLY A 30 -0.16 2.53 -6.85
CA GLY A 30 -1.18 1.64 -7.44
C GLY A 30 -1.82 0.69 -6.43
N LEU A 31 -1.02 0.08 -5.54
CA LEU A 31 -1.52 -0.76 -4.45
C LEU A 31 -2.33 0.06 -3.43
N GLY A 32 -1.87 1.27 -3.09
CA GLY A 32 -2.53 2.16 -2.15
C GLY A 32 -3.89 2.64 -2.66
N GLU A 33 -3.99 3.00 -3.93
CA GLU A 33 -5.26 3.34 -4.57
C GLU A 33 -6.21 2.12 -4.61
N GLY A 34 -5.70 0.94 -4.96
CA GLY A 34 -6.47 -0.30 -4.96
C GLY A 34 -7.02 -0.66 -3.56
N ILE A 35 -6.18 -0.61 -2.54
CA ILE A 35 -6.57 -0.86 -1.14
C ILE A 35 -7.57 0.20 -0.66
N ARG A 36 -7.36 1.48 -1.01
CA ARG A 36 -8.25 2.56 -0.63
C ARG A 36 -9.63 2.40 -1.26
N ASN A 37 -9.68 2.08 -2.55
CA ASN A 37 -10.94 1.85 -3.25
C ASN A 37 -11.66 0.60 -2.71
N PHE A 38 -10.91 -0.49 -2.50
CA PHE A 38 -11.43 -1.72 -1.87
C PHE A 38 -12.02 -1.45 -0.48
N LYS A 39 -11.30 -0.70 0.37
CA LYS A 39 -11.77 -0.32 1.71
C LYS A 39 -13.03 0.56 1.63
N SER A 40 -13.11 1.50 0.70
CA SER A 40 -14.30 2.34 0.52
C SER A 40 -15.51 1.48 0.11
N SER A 41 -15.37 0.61 -0.89
CA SER A 41 -16.47 -0.24 -1.36
C SER A 41 -16.94 -1.24 -0.30
N VAL A 42 -16.02 -1.81 0.48
CA VAL A 42 -16.39 -2.70 1.60
C VAL A 42 -17.11 -1.91 2.70
N LYS A 43 -16.65 -0.69 3.01
CA LYS A 43 -17.29 0.16 4.03
C LYS A 43 -18.69 0.63 3.62
N ASP A 44 -18.90 0.98 2.36
CA ASP A 44 -20.22 1.30 1.79
C ASP A 44 -21.14 0.07 1.74
N GLY A 45 -20.60 -1.13 1.57
CA GLY A 45 -21.35 -2.38 1.61
C GLY A 45 -21.75 -2.86 3.01
N GLU A 46 -20.93 -2.57 4.03
CA GLU A 46 -21.22 -2.93 5.43
C GLU A 46 -22.07 -1.89 6.17
N SER A 47 -22.09 -0.63 5.70
CA SER A 47 -22.86 0.45 6.33
C SER A 47 -24.02 0.89 5.45
N GLY A 48 -25.17 0.23 5.60
CA GLY A 48 -26.45 0.80 5.15
C GLY A 48 -26.71 2.13 5.87
N GLY A 49 -26.38 3.25 5.20
CA GLY A 49 -26.80 4.60 5.54
C GLY A 49 -26.01 5.32 6.64
N SER A 50 -25.10 6.22 6.26
CA SER A 50 -25.02 7.57 6.82
C SER A 50 -24.07 8.49 6.06
N SER A 51 -24.63 9.64 5.69
CA SER A 51 -23.98 10.93 5.47
C SER A 51 -23.39 11.23 4.09
N SER A 52 -24.28 11.82 3.29
CA SER A 52 -24.08 13.05 2.50
C SER A 52 -23.01 14.02 3.05
N LYS A 53 -22.40 14.75 2.09
CA LYS A 53 -21.76 16.08 2.17
C LYS A 53 -20.23 16.11 2.13
N LYS A 54 -19.68 16.43 0.95
CA LYS A 54 -19.27 17.81 0.63
C LYS A 54 -19.14 18.00 -0.88
N GLU A 55 -19.67 19.13 -1.32
CA GLU A 55 -19.51 19.78 -2.64
C GLU A 55 -18.09 19.75 -3.19
#